data_AF-A0A958A796-F1
#
_entry.id   AF-A0A958A796-F1
#
_cell.length_a   1.000
_cell.length_b   1.000
_cell.length_c   1.000
_cell.angle_alpha   90.00
_cell.angle_beta   90.00
_cell.angle_gamma   90.00
#
_symmetry.space_group_name_H-M   'P 1'
#
loop_
_entity.id
_entity.type
_entity.pdbx_description
1 polymer ?
#
loop_
_entity_poly.entity_id
_entity_poly.type
_entity_poly.pdbx_seq_one_letter_code
_entity_poly.pdbx_strand_id
1 'polypeptide(L)'
;GGNAVKHGDLDESLAFPTARIDVHMGEYGFQCITCHQTDAHQIKGRAPSVSPGDLTQENQVYCTDCHSETPHADQRINEHTDSVACQTCHIPTMAKKEATKIHWDWSTAGQDIPEDTHEYLKIKGSFAYEKNLPPEYYWYNGSTSRYLKGDPINPDGPTDMNAPKGDINDSTAKIWPFKVHRGSQIYDAVYNYFLVPTTAGEGGYWSEFDWDKALRLGEENSGLKYSGEYDFATTQMFWPTTHMVSPKEDALQCVDCHSENGRLDWTALGYDGDPVKYGGRPLHPPTTQLLPQEDAQQ
;
A
#
# COMPACT_ATOMS: atom_id res chain seq x y z
N GLY A 1 0.64 17.61 -4.23
CA GLY A 1 -0.32 16.49 -4.33
C GLY A 1 -1.72 17.07 -4.42
N GLY A 2 -2.66 16.38 -5.08
CA GLY A 2 -4.06 16.77 -5.12
C GLY A 2 -4.92 15.89 -4.20
N ASN A 3 -6.16 16.31 -3.95
CA ASN A 3 -7.14 15.56 -3.16
C ASN A 3 -7.31 14.11 -3.71
N ALA A 4 -7.26 13.11 -2.84
CA ALA A 4 -7.34 11.67 -3.15
C ALA A 4 -6.32 11.11 -4.17
N VAL A 5 -5.36 11.90 -4.67
CA VAL A 5 -4.45 11.44 -5.74
C VAL A 5 -3.48 10.35 -5.26
N LYS A 6 -2.90 10.52 -4.06
CA LYS A 6 -1.80 9.68 -3.57
C LYS A 6 -2.28 8.49 -2.75
N HIS A 7 -2.82 8.76 -1.56
CA HIS A 7 -3.44 7.76 -0.70
C HIS A 7 -4.92 7.65 -1.07
N GLY A 8 -5.43 6.43 -1.23
CA GLY A 8 -6.85 6.20 -1.53
C GLY A 8 -7.74 6.27 -0.29
N ASP A 9 -7.15 6.21 0.90
CA ASP A 9 -7.82 6.23 2.20
C ASP A 9 -7.73 7.59 2.90
N LEU A 10 -7.16 8.61 2.26
CA LEU A 10 -7.08 9.98 2.78
C LEU A 10 -7.50 11.01 1.72
N ASP A 11 -8.68 11.60 1.91
CA ASP A 11 -9.23 12.65 1.06
C ASP A 11 -9.95 13.73 1.90
N GLU A 12 -10.30 14.85 1.27
CA GLU A 12 -10.92 16.01 1.95
C GLU A 12 -12.25 15.68 2.66
N SER A 13 -12.93 14.60 2.28
CA SER A 13 -14.13 14.14 2.98
C SER A 13 -13.89 13.73 4.44
N LEU A 14 -12.63 13.48 4.81
CA LEU A 14 -12.23 13.21 6.20
C LEU A 14 -12.18 14.46 7.09
N ALA A 15 -12.40 15.66 6.54
CA ALA A 15 -12.55 16.86 7.36
C ALA A 15 -13.81 16.80 8.25
N PHE A 16 -14.91 16.28 7.70
CA PHE A 16 -16.19 16.08 8.41
C PHE A 16 -16.86 14.78 7.93
N PRO A 17 -16.26 13.61 8.19
CA PRO A 17 -16.75 12.36 7.65
C PRO A 17 -18.01 11.90 8.38
N THR A 18 -18.79 11.06 7.72
CA THR A 18 -19.79 10.22 8.40
C THR A 18 -19.15 8.87 8.74
N ALA A 19 -19.78 8.09 9.62
CA ALA A 19 -19.34 6.72 9.94
C ALA A 19 -19.16 5.81 8.71
N ARG A 20 -19.85 6.10 7.60
CA ARG A 20 -19.70 5.35 6.34
C ARG A 20 -18.34 5.57 5.67
N ILE A 21 -17.75 6.75 5.85
CA ILE A 21 -16.41 7.05 5.33
C ILE A 21 -15.37 6.47 6.28
N ASP A 22 -15.42 6.83 7.55
CA ASP A 22 -14.56 6.32 8.61
C ASP A 22 -15.30 6.34 9.95
N VAL A 23 -15.36 5.20 10.64
CA VAL A 23 -16.07 5.10 11.93
C VAL A 23 -15.39 5.89 13.04
N HIS A 24 -14.06 5.92 13.10
CA HIS A 24 -13.33 6.58 14.17
C HIS A 24 -13.49 8.09 14.08
N MET A 25 -13.27 8.64 12.88
CA MET A 25 -13.39 10.09 12.66
C MET A 25 -14.86 10.53 12.55
N GLY A 26 -15.72 9.72 11.93
CA GLY A 26 -17.08 10.12 11.58
C GLY A 26 -18.16 9.77 12.58
N GLU A 27 -17.97 8.74 13.41
CA GLU A 27 -18.90 8.39 14.50
C GLU A 27 -18.38 8.90 15.85
N TYR A 28 -17.12 8.62 16.15
CA TYR A 28 -16.51 8.96 17.44
C TYR A 28 -15.83 10.34 17.45
N GLY A 29 -15.80 11.05 16.32
CA GLY A 29 -15.26 12.41 16.22
C GLY A 29 -13.75 12.49 16.43
N PHE A 30 -13.02 11.39 16.20
CA PHE A 30 -11.58 11.36 16.41
C PHE A 30 -10.87 12.39 15.54
N GLN A 31 -9.92 13.11 16.14
CA GLN A 31 -8.91 13.88 15.42
C GLN A 31 -7.72 12.97 15.09
N CYS A 32 -6.89 13.33 14.10
CA CYS A 32 -5.71 12.54 13.72
C CYS A 32 -4.83 12.18 14.92
N ILE A 33 -4.62 13.16 15.82
CA ILE A 33 -3.79 13.03 17.03
C ILE A 33 -4.38 12.12 18.11
N THR A 34 -5.62 11.66 17.96
CA THR A 34 -6.23 10.68 18.87
C THR A 34 -5.50 9.34 18.75
N CYS A 35 -5.20 8.92 17.53
CA CYS A 35 -4.42 7.72 17.24
C CYS A 35 -2.93 8.05 17.05
N HIS A 36 -2.62 9.12 16.31
CA HIS A 36 -1.26 9.62 16.10
C HIS A 36 -0.80 10.47 17.29
N GLN A 37 -0.80 9.85 18.47
CA GLN A 37 -0.40 10.49 19.72
C GLN A 37 0.98 11.12 19.56
N THR A 38 1.13 12.35 20.03
CA THR A 38 2.30 13.17 19.77
C THR A 38 2.89 13.62 21.09
N ASP A 39 4.18 13.35 21.30
CA ASP A 39 4.96 13.91 22.40
C ASP A 39 6.17 14.65 21.84
N ALA A 40 6.47 15.85 22.36
CA ALA A 40 7.55 16.70 21.89
C ALA A 40 7.63 16.87 20.36
N HIS A 41 6.48 17.00 19.68
CA HIS A 41 6.33 17.06 18.21
C HIS A 41 6.77 15.78 17.45
N GLN A 42 7.04 14.68 18.15
CA GLN A 42 7.23 13.37 17.55
C GLN A 42 5.88 12.69 17.41
N ILE A 43 5.33 12.74 16.21
CA ILE A 43 4.01 12.19 15.88
C ILE A 43 4.15 10.67 15.71
N LYS A 44 3.44 9.88 16.54
CA LYS A 44 3.37 8.42 16.39
C LYS A 44 2.80 8.05 15.02
N GLY A 45 3.27 6.97 14.42
CA GLY A 45 2.86 6.45 13.11
C GLY A 45 4.04 6.28 12.16
N ARG A 46 4.18 5.10 11.57
CA ARG A 46 5.26 4.83 10.60
C ARG A 46 4.74 4.91 9.18
N ALA A 47 5.51 5.59 8.33
CA ALA A 47 5.34 5.50 6.89
C ALA A 47 6.32 4.44 6.34
N PRO A 48 5.85 3.29 5.83
CA PRO A 48 6.73 2.16 5.49
C PRO A 48 7.86 2.50 4.52
N SER A 49 7.63 3.43 3.58
CA SER A 49 8.62 3.86 2.57
C SER A 49 9.60 4.93 3.07
N VAL A 50 9.41 5.46 4.30
CA VAL A 50 10.18 6.58 4.87
C VAL A 50 10.90 6.18 6.15
N SER A 51 10.35 5.22 6.91
CA SER A 51 10.91 4.73 8.17
C SER A 51 11.49 3.30 8.07
N PRO A 52 12.31 2.94 7.05
CA PRO A 52 12.80 1.58 6.88
C PRO A 52 13.80 1.15 7.97
N GLY A 53 14.36 2.09 8.73
CA GLY A 53 15.35 1.83 9.79
C GLY A 53 14.78 1.64 11.20
N ASP A 54 13.49 1.91 11.41
CA ASP A 54 12.81 1.62 12.69
C ASP A 54 12.35 0.16 12.69
N LEU A 55 13.28 -0.75 13.01
CA LEU A 55 13.02 -2.19 13.07
C LEU A 55 12.26 -2.59 14.34
N THR A 56 12.23 -1.75 15.37
CA THR A 56 11.57 -2.05 16.65
C THR A 56 10.07 -1.83 16.57
N GLN A 57 9.59 -1.05 15.58
CA GLN A 57 8.18 -0.70 15.38
C GLN A 57 7.56 0.05 16.57
N GLU A 58 8.38 0.59 17.49
CA GLU A 58 7.91 1.23 18.73
C GLU A 58 6.98 2.41 18.46
N ASN A 59 7.18 3.11 17.34
CA ASN A 59 6.37 4.26 16.94
C ASN A 59 5.15 3.89 16.08
N GLN A 60 4.81 2.62 15.92
CA GLN A 60 3.68 2.18 15.10
C GLN A 60 2.34 2.34 15.84
N VAL A 61 1.31 2.82 15.12
CA VAL A 61 -0.08 2.82 15.61
C VAL A 61 -0.71 1.47 15.28
N TYR A 62 -1.34 0.84 16.27
CA TYR A 62 -2.02 -0.44 16.11
C TYR A 62 -3.50 -0.34 16.49
N CYS A 63 -4.35 -1.16 15.87
CA CYS A 63 -5.74 -1.31 16.30
C CYS A 63 -5.82 -1.78 17.76
N THR A 64 -4.86 -2.59 18.18
CA THR A 64 -4.76 -3.15 19.53
C THR A 64 -4.33 -2.13 20.60
N ASP A 65 -3.96 -0.90 20.20
CA ASP A 65 -3.77 0.20 21.15
C ASP A 65 -5.11 0.58 21.85
N CYS A 66 -6.26 0.24 21.25
CA CYS A 66 -7.59 0.51 21.79
C CYS A 66 -8.52 -0.72 21.83
N HIS A 67 -8.29 -1.71 20.97
CA HIS A 67 -9.11 -2.92 20.87
C HIS A 67 -8.40 -4.13 21.47
N SER A 68 -9.16 -5.11 21.94
CA SER A 68 -8.61 -6.43 22.30
C SER A 68 -8.02 -7.13 21.07
N GLU A 69 -6.99 -7.97 21.26
CA GLU A 69 -6.45 -8.85 20.22
C GLU A 69 -7.47 -9.90 19.74
N THR A 70 -8.46 -10.23 20.58
CA THR A 70 -9.57 -11.14 20.29
C THR A 70 -10.92 -10.42 20.45
N PRO A 71 -11.22 -9.42 19.61
CA PRO A 71 -12.36 -8.53 19.84
C PRO A 71 -13.71 -9.14 19.42
N HIS A 72 -13.70 -10.28 18.74
CA HIS A 72 -14.90 -10.89 18.16
C HIS A 72 -15.52 -11.93 19.09
N ALA A 73 -16.84 -12.03 19.08
CA ALA A 73 -17.56 -13.10 19.77
C ALA A 73 -17.37 -14.47 19.10
N ASP A 74 -17.11 -14.49 17.79
CA ASP A 74 -16.80 -15.71 17.04
C ASP A 74 -15.31 -16.00 17.10
N GLN A 75 -14.96 -17.10 17.78
CA GLN A 75 -13.57 -17.51 17.96
C GLN A 75 -12.85 -17.76 16.64
N ARG A 76 -13.57 -18.19 15.59
CA ARG A 76 -12.97 -18.41 14.27
C ARG A 76 -12.42 -17.11 13.68
N ILE A 77 -13.11 -15.98 13.89
CA ILE A 77 -12.64 -14.68 13.41
C ILE A 77 -11.43 -14.22 14.24
N ASN A 78 -11.40 -14.53 15.54
CA ASN A 78 -10.22 -14.27 16.38
C ASN A 78 -9.00 -15.06 15.89
N GLU A 79 -9.16 -16.33 15.50
CA GLU A 79 -8.05 -17.13 14.93
C GLU A 79 -7.52 -16.55 13.60
N HIS A 80 -8.34 -15.81 12.84
CA HIS A 80 -7.85 -15.13 11.63
C HIS A 80 -6.85 -14.02 11.94
N THR A 81 -6.91 -13.41 13.13
CA THR A 81 -6.05 -12.26 13.44
C THR A 81 -4.57 -12.64 13.53
N ASP A 82 -4.24 -13.93 13.62
CA ASP A 82 -2.88 -14.46 13.53
C ASP A 82 -2.27 -14.29 12.13
N SER A 83 -3.10 -14.32 11.09
CA SER A 83 -2.65 -14.29 9.69
C SER A 83 -3.20 -13.12 8.88
N VAL A 84 -4.26 -12.47 9.34
CA VAL A 84 -4.98 -11.41 8.62
C VAL A 84 -5.00 -10.15 9.48
N ALA A 85 -4.55 -9.02 8.92
CA ALA A 85 -4.58 -7.74 9.61
C ALA A 85 -6.00 -7.23 9.79
N CYS A 86 -6.28 -6.50 10.88
CA CYS A 86 -7.60 -5.91 11.13
C CYS A 86 -8.08 -5.06 9.94
N GLN A 87 -7.17 -4.32 9.34
CA GLN A 87 -7.38 -3.47 8.17
C GLN A 87 -7.95 -4.25 6.99
N THR A 88 -7.51 -5.49 6.76
CA THR A 88 -7.94 -6.33 5.62
C THR A 88 -9.45 -6.53 5.63
N CYS A 89 -10.01 -6.86 6.79
CA CYS A 89 -11.45 -7.09 6.94
C CYS A 89 -12.23 -5.78 7.10
N HIS A 90 -11.68 -4.80 7.81
CA HIS A 90 -12.41 -3.59 8.19
C HIS A 90 -12.28 -2.41 7.22
N ILE A 91 -11.43 -2.51 6.20
CA ILE A 91 -11.32 -1.53 5.10
C ILE A 91 -11.60 -2.25 3.77
N PRO A 92 -12.85 -2.63 3.50
CA PRO A 92 -13.23 -3.42 2.31
C PRO A 92 -13.05 -2.67 0.99
N THR A 93 -13.01 -1.34 1.05
CA THR A 93 -12.83 -0.45 -0.09
C THR A 93 -12.19 0.86 0.37
N MET A 94 -11.32 1.40 -0.48
CA MET A 94 -10.78 2.76 -0.37
C MET A 94 -11.47 3.67 -1.41
N ALA A 95 -11.06 4.94 -1.47
CA ALA A 95 -11.57 5.92 -2.43
C ALA A 95 -13.11 6.02 -2.37
N LYS A 96 -13.67 5.99 -1.15
CA LYS A 96 -15.13 5.93 -0.92
C LYS A 96 -15.85 7.17 -1.45
N LYS A 97 -15.24 8.34 -1.26
CA LYS A 97 -15.83 9.62 -1.68
C LYS A 97 -15.24 10.14 -2.97
N GLU A 98 -13.91 10.24 -3.04
CA GLU A 98 -13.17 10.77 -4.18
C GLU A 98 -12.37 9.67 -4.86
N ALA A 99 -12.30 9.71 -6.20
CA ALA A 99 -11.55 8.74 -6.97
C ALA A 99 -10.04 8.92 -6.74
N THR A 100 -9.30 7.82 -6.64
CA THR A 100 -7.85 7.85 -6.46
C THR A 100 -7.12 7.48 -7.74
N LYS A 101 -5.97 8.09 -8.00
CA LYS A 101 -5.14 7.74 -9.16
C LYS A 101 -4.52 6.36 -8.95
N ILE A 102 -4.79 5.43 -9.85
CA ILE A 102 -4.24 4.07 -9.83
C ILE A 102 -3.14 3.88 -10.88
N HIS A 103 -3.12 4.72 -11.92
CA HIS A 103 -2.11 4.70 -12.96
C HIS A 103 -1.63 6.10 -13.33
N TRP A 104 -0.34 6.24 -13.58
CA TRP A 104 0.26 7.44 -14.17
C TRP A 104 1.30 7.07 -15.24
N ASP A 105 0.97 7.35 -16.50
CA ASP A 105 1.85 7.18 -17.64
C ASP A 105 2.52 8.50 -18.04
N TRP A 106 3.83 8.66 -17.77
CA TRP A 106 4.57 9.83 -18.25
C TRP A 106 5.01 9.73 -19.71
N SER A 107 4.96 8.55 -20.33
CA SER A 107 5.41 8.36 -21.71
C SER A 107 4.56 9.10 -22.74
N THR A 108 3.31 9.40 -22.37
CA THR A 108 2.38 10.15 -23.22
C THR A 108 2.47 11.66 -23.04
N ALA A 109 3.27 12.14 -22.09
CA ALA A 109 3.39 13.57 -21.81
C ALA A 109 3.93 14.35 -23.03
N GLY A 110 3.53 15.62 -23.14
CA GLY A 110 3.97 16.52 -24.22
C GLY A 110 3.13 16.46 -25.50
N GLN A 111 2.20 15.51 -25.63
CA GLN A 111 1.32 15.41 -26.81
C GLN A 111 0.26 16.51 -26.84
N ASP A 112 -0.01 17.05 -28.03
CA ASP A 112 -1.06 18.05 -28.27
C ASP A 112 -2.43 17.38 -28.51
N ILE A 113 -2.97 16.79 -27.44
CA ILE A 113 -4.30 16.17 -27.41
C ILE A 113 -5.16 16.83 -26.33
N PRO A 114 -6.51 16.68 -26.37
CA PRO A 114 -7.39 17.27 -25.36
C PRO A 114 -6.99 16.89 -23.93
N GLU A 115 -6.94 17.89 -23.04
CA GLU A 115 -6.63 17.69 -21.63
C GLU A 115 -7.89 17.44 -20.81
N ASP A 116 -7.79 16.49 -19.88
CA ASP A 116 -8.74 16.23 -18.81
C ASP A 116 -7.97 15.91 -17.53
N THR A 117 -8.37 16.53 -16.42
CA THR A 117 -7.63 16.42 -15.15
C THR A 117 -7.55 14.99 -14.57
N HIS A 118 -8.40 14.08 -15.03
CA HIS A 118 -8.47 12.67 -14.63
C HIS A 118 -8.05 11.68 -15.72
N GLU A 119 -7.84 12.12 -16.97
CA GLU A 119 -7.41 11.22 -18.06
C GLU A 119 -6.06 11.61 -18.66
N TYR A 120 -5.80 12.89 -18.89
CA TYR A 120 -4.57 13.36 -19.54
C TYR A 120 -4.26 14.83 -19.25
N LEU A 121 -3.00 15.12 -18.90
CA LEU A 121 -2.47 16.48 -18.91
C LEU A 121 -1.17 16.49 -19.70
N LYS A 122 -0.99 17.44 -20.63
CA LYS A 122 0.23 17.58 -21.45
C LYS A 122 1.48 17.64 -20.59
N ILE A 123 1.41 18.31 -19.45
CA ILE A 123 2.52 18.44 -18.50
C ILE A 123 2.90 17.16 -17.75
N LYS A 124 2.08 16.10 -17.82
CA LYS A 124 2.18 14.93 -16.93
C LYS A 124 1.92 13.59 -17.62
N GLY A 125 1.30 13.57 -18.79
CA GLY A 125 0.87 12.36 -19.47
C GLY A 125 -0.51 11.87 -19.00
N SER A 126 -0.75 10.58 -19.13
CA SER A 126 -2.08 9.96 -18.97
C SER A 126 -2.29 9.39 -17.57
N PHE A 127 -3.54 9.35 -17.12
CA PHE A 127 -3.93 8.84 -15.82
C PHE A 127 -5.07 7.84 -15.92
N ALA A 128 -5.16 6.96 -14.92
CA ALA A 128 -6.39 6.25 -14.61
C ALA A 128 -6.75 6.49 -13.15
N TYR A 129 -8.03 6.72 -12.89
CA TYR A 129 -8.59 6.92 -11.56
C TYR A 129 -9.70 5.91 -11.31
N GLU A 130 -9.82 5.49 -10.05
CA GLU A 130 -10.87 4.57 -9.62
C GLU A 130 -11.49 5.01 -8.31
N LYS A 131 -12.80 4.77 -8.18
CA LYS A 131 -13.59 5.09 -6.99
C LYS A 131 -14.17 3.80 -6.43
N ASN A 132 -14.31 3.72 -5.10
CA ASN A 132 -14.68 2.48 -4.40
C ASN A 132 -13.75 1.31 -4.78
N LEU A 133 -12.45 1.59 -4.75
CA LEU A 133 -11.41 0.65 -5.15
C LEU A 133 -11.22 -0.43 -4.06
N PRO A 134 -11.41 -1.73 -4.38
CA PRO A 134 -10.92 -2.82 -3.54
C PRO A 134 -9.41 -2.76 -3.34
N PRO A 135 -8.89 -2.99 -2.12
CA PRO A 135 -7.45 -3.16 -1.92
C PRO A 135 -6.91 -4.41 -2.61
N GLU A 136 -5.62 -4.39 -2.93
CA GLU A 136 -4.83 -5.58 -3.24
C GLU A 136 -4.19 -6.09 -1.94
N TYR A 137 -4.08 -7.42 -1.79
CA TYR A 137 -3.70 -8.03 -0.51
C TYR A 137 -2.34 -8.70 -0.60
N TYR A 138 -1.44 -8.38 0.34
CA TYR A 138 -0.08 -8.89 0.36
C TYR A 138 0.36 -9.25 1.78
N TRP A 139 1.29 -10.20 1.89
CA TRP A 139 2.00 -10.43 3.14
C TRP A 139 2.84 -9.21 3.51
N TYR A 140 2.74 -8.78 4.78
CA TYR A 140 3.46 -7.64 5.29
C TYR A 140 3.87 -7.85 6.76
N ASN A 141 5.18 -7.79 7.02
CA ASN A 141 5.79 -7.94 8.34
C ASN A 141 6.18 -6.60 9.02
N GLY A 142 5.74 -5.48 8.47
CA GLY A 142 6.10 -4.14 8.97
C GLY A 142 7.34 -3.52 8.29
N SER A 143 7.91 -4.19 7.28
CA SER A 143 9.05 -3.69 6.49
C SER A 143 8.78 -3.72 4.97
N THR A 144 9.46 -2.86 4.23
CA THR A 144 9.35 -2.77 2.76
C THR A 144 10.72 -2.88 2.11
N SER A 145 10.79 -3.33 0.86
CA SER A 145 11.92 -3.00 -0.01
C SER A 145 11.85 -1.52 -0.39
N ARG A 146 12.91 -0.97 -0.96
CA ARG A 146 12.89 0.40 -1.47
C ARG A 146 13.86 0.53 -2.64
N TYR A 147 13.35 1.01 -3.77
CA TYR A 147 14.19 1.48 -4.85
C TYR A 147 14.91 2.76 -4.40
N LEU A 148 16.24 2.75 -4.45
CA LEU A 148 17.06 3.92 -4.19
C LEU A 148 17.54 4.52 -5.52
N LYS A 149 17.80 5.82 -5.48
CA LYS A 149 18.28 6.58 -6.63
C LYS A 149 19.59 5.95 -7.15
N GLY A 150 19.57 5.45 -8.38
CA GLY A 150 20.71 4.81 -9.06
C GLY A 150 20.69 3.27 -9.02
N ASP A 151 19.72 2.66 -8.33
CA ASP A 151 19.50 1.22 -8.42
C ASP A 151 19.05 0.85 -9.85
N PRO A 152 19.40 -0.35 -10.34
CA PRO A 152 18.93 -0.80 -11.64
C PRO A 152 17.40 -1.01 -11.63
N ILE A 153 16.77 -0.75 -12.77
CA ILE A 153 15.37 -1.12 -13.00
C ILE A 153 15.23 -2.64 -13.16
N ASN A 154 14.01 -3.15 -12.99
CA ASN A 154 13.64 -4.51 -13.35
C ASN A 154 13.43 -4.61 -14.89
N PRO A 155 14.21 -5.43 -15.62
CA PRO A 155 14.04 -5.58 -17.06
C PRO A 155 12.88 -6.50 -17.44
N ASP A 156 12.42 -7.36 -16.53
CA ASP A 156 11.46 -8.43 -16.82
C ASP A 156 10.02 -8.07 -16.42
N GLY A 157 9.77 -6.84 -15.99
CA GLY A 157 8.46 -6.37 -15.57
C GLY A 157 8.52 -5.05 -14.79
N PRO A 158 7.45 -4.71 -14.06
CA PRO A 158 7.44 -3.52 -13.23
C PRO A 158 8.57 -3.51 -12.21
N THR A 159 9.19 -2.34 -12.03
CA THR A 159 10.12 -2.13 -10.92
C THR A 159 9.34 -1.78 -9.66
N ASP A 160 9.57 -2.55 -8.60
CA ASP A 160 8.98 -2.31 -7.29
C ASP A 160 9.65 -1.13 -6.59
N MET A 161 8.91 -0.05 -6.40
CA MET A 161 9.43 1.13 -5.73
C MET A 161 9.55 0.93 -4.22
N ASN A 162 8.62 0.16 -3.64
CA ASN A 162 8.55 -0.09 -2.19
C ASN A 162 7.72 -1.33 -1.80
N ALA A 163 8.00 -2.49 -2.40
CA ALA A 163 7.19 -3.69 -2.15
C ALA A 163 7.15 -4.09 -0.66
N PRO A 164 5.98 -4.50 -0.13
CA PRO A 164 5.88 -5.05 1.21
C PRO A 164 6.70 -6.34 1.33
N LYS A 165 7.36 -6.54 2.48
CA LYS A 165 8.09 -7.76 2.78
C LYS A 165 7.29 -8.68 3.70
N GLY A 166 7.55 -9.98 3.57
CA GLY A 166 6.90 -11.04 4.30
C GLY A 166 6.35 -12.07 3.32
N ASP A 167 6.08 -13.27 3.82
CA ASP A 167 5.47 -14.35 3.06
C ASP A 167 4.69 -15.28 4.01
N ILE A 168 4.07 -16.32 3.46
CA ILE A 168 3.28 -17.29 4.21
C ILE A 168 4.08 -18.03 5.31
N ASN A 169 5.42 -18.09 5.23
CA ASN A 169 6.28 -18.72 6.23
C ASN A 169 6.84 -17.74 7.26
N ASP A 170 6.74 -16.43 7.03
CA ASP A 170 7.17 -15.39 7.97
C ASP A 170 6.16 -15.21 9.11
N SER A 171 6.43 -15.80 10.28
CA SER A 171 5.52 -15.76 11.44
C SER A 171 5.16 -14.35 11.94
N THR A 172 5.87 -13.32 11.51
CA THR A 172 5.56 -11.91 11.86
C THR A 172 4.70 -11.21 10.81
N ALA A 173 4.59 -11.78 9.61
CA ALA A 173 3.79 -11.25 8.52
C ALA A 173 2.30 -11.54 8.70
N LYS A 174 1.46 -10.56 8.35
CA LYS A 174 0.02 -10.74 8.17
C LYS A 174 -0.37 -10.32 6.75
N ILE A 175 -1.53 -10.78 6.28
CA ILE A 175 -2.13 -10.32 5.04
C ILE A 175 -2.70 -8.93 5.28
N TRP A 176 -2.20 -7.93 4.57
CA TRP A 176 -2.55 -6.52 4.68
C TRP A 176 -3.15 -5.98 3.38
N PRO A 177 -4.06 -4.99 3.46
CA PRO A 177 -4.61 -4.31 2.29
C PRO A 177 -3.70 -3.15 1.83
N PHE A 178 -3.49 -3.07 0.52
CA PHE A 178 -2.68 -2.04 -0.12
C PHE A 178 -3.43 -1.40 -1.29
N LYS A 179 -3.20 -0.11 -1.46
CA LYS A 179 -3.31 0.56 -2.74
C LYS A 179 -2.02 0.33 -3.51
N VAL A 180 -2.11 -0.20 -4.74
CA VAL A 180 -0.97 -0.28 -5.66
C VAL A 180 -1.13 0.80 -6.72
N HIS A 181 -0.22 1.77 -6.74
CA HIS A 181 -0.12 2.76 -7.79
C HIS A 181 0.87 2.29 -8.84
N ARG A 182 0.41 2.10 -10.08
CA ARG A 182 1.24 1.70 -11.21
C ARG A 182 1.60 2.92 -12.07
N GLY A 183 2.66 2.83 -12.86
CA GLY A 183 2.96 3.90 -13.79
C GLY A 183 4.06 3.56 -14.77
N SER A 184 4.32 4.50 -15.68
CA SER A 184 5.45 4.49 -16.60
C SER A 184 6.25 5.75 -16.36
N GLN A 185 7.53 5.60 -16.06
CA GLN A 185 8.41 6.70 -15.68
C GLN A 185 9.76 6.59 -16.40
N ILE A 186 10.38 7.75 -16.57
CA ILE A 186 11.56 7.92 -17.40
C ILE A 186 12.80 7.28 -16.76
N TYR A 187 13.56 6.53 -17.55
CA TYR A 187 14.81 5.89 -17.14
C TYR A 187 15.88 6.10 -18.21
N ASP A 188 17.14 5.95 -17.80
CA ASP A 188 18.28 6.02 -18.72
C ASP A 188 18.44 4.71 -19.49
N ALA A 189 18.37 4.76 -20.82
CA ALA A 189 18.38 3.56 -21.66
C ALA A 189 19.74 2.84 -21.69
N VAL A 190 20.82 3.51 -21.27
CA VAL A 190 22.17 2.96 -21.23
C VAL A 190 22.52 2.48 -19.82
N TYR A 191 22.26 3.33 -18.82
CA TYR A 191 22.59 3.01 -17.42
C TYR A 191 21.54 2.17 -16.71
N ASN A 192 20.33 2.04 -17.26
CA ASN A 192 19.24 1.21 -16.76
C ASN A 192 18.80 1.55 -15.33
N TYR A 193 18.73 2.85 -14.99
CA TYR A 193 18.11 3.33 -13.75
C TYR A 193 17.14 4.47 -14.03
N PHE A 194 16.16 4.66 -13.15
CA PHE A 194 15.25 5.80 -13.22
C PHE A 194 15.98 7.13 -13.06
N LEU A 195 15.64 8.08 -13.92
CA LEU A 195 16.18 9.44 -13.90
C LEU A 195 15.32 10.34 -13.01
N VAL A 196 15.91 11.43 -12.54
CA VAL A 196 15.21 12.45 -11.72
C VAL A 196 15.10 13.73 -12.55
N PRO A 197 14.08 13.87 -13.41
CA PRO A 197 13.93 15.03 -14.28
C PRO A 197 13.59 16.29 -13.48
N THR A 198 14.08 17.44 -13.94
CA THR A 198 13.57 18.74 -13.49
C THR A 198 12.23 19.01 -14.18
N THR A 199 11.12 18.90 -13.46
CA THR A 199 9.78 19.09 -14.02
C THR A 199 9.29 20.54 -13.99
N ALA A 200 9.60 21.28 -12.93
CA ALA A 200 9.13 22.65 -12.71
C ALA A 200 10.29 23.65 -12.60
N GLY A 201 10.01 24.91 -12.91
CA GLY A 201 11.01 25.98 -12.89
C GLY A 201 11.61 26.25 -14.27
N GLU A 202 12.61 27.14 -14.31
CA GLU A 202 13.29 27.52 -15.54
C GLU A 202 13.90 26.30 -16.23
N GLY A 203 13.55 26.09 -17.50
CA GLY A 203 14.01 24.95 -18.29
C GLY A 203 13.36 23.61 -17.95
N GLY A 204 12.42 23.57 -16.99
CA GLY A 204 11.74 22.37 -16.57
C GLY A 204 10.76 21.82 -17.62
N TYR A 205 10.48 20.52 -17.54
CA TYR A 205 9.62 19.85 -18.52
C TYR A 205 8.22 20.48 -18.66
N TRP A 206 7.62 21.01 -17.59
CA TRP A 206 6.28 21.59 -17.62
C TRP A 206 6.17 22.89 -18.43
N SER A 207 7.27 23.58 -18.72
CA SER A 207 7.28 24.76 -19.58
C SER A 207 7.85 24.47 -20.97
N GLU A 208 8.90 23.65 -21.05
CA GLU A 208 9.65 23.42 -22.29
C GLU A 208 9.15 22.22 -23.08
N PHE A 209 8.54 21.23 -22.42
CA PHE A 209 8.16 19.94 -23.00
C PHE A 209 9.30 19.20 -23.70
N ASP A 210 10.54 19.41 -23.21
CA ASP A 210 11.76 18.78 -23.72
C ASP A 210 12.35 17.87 -22.62
N TRP A 211 12.25 16.56 -22.83
CA TRP A 211 12.78 15.58 -21.90
C TRP A 211 14.31 15.63 -21.81
N ASP A 212 15.04 15.77 -22.92
CA ASP A 212 16.51 15.80 -22.90
C ASP A 212 17.00 16.98 -22.06
N LYS A 213 16.41 18.16 -22.26
CA LYS A 213 16.71 19.36 -21.46
C LYS A 213 16.38 19.14 -19.98
N ALA A 214 15.20 18.61 -19.67
CA ALA A 214 14.77 18.37 -18.29
C ALA A 214 15.66 17.33 -17.57
N LEU A 215 16.15 16.33 -18.30
CA LEU A 215 17.03 15.28 -17.80
C LEU A 215 18.46 15.76 -17.58
N ARG A 216 19.01 16.61 -18.46
CA ARG A 216 20.32 17.25 -18.23
C ARG A 216 20.33 18.13 -16.98
N LEU A 217 19.27 18.93 -16.80
CA LEU A 217 19.08 19.68 -15.55
C LEU A 217 18.90 18.73 -14.34
N GLY A 218 18.22 17.61 -14.56
CA GLY A 218 18.05 16.55 -13.57
C GLY A 218 19.38 15.90 -13.14
N GLU A 219 20.30 15.66 -14.08
CA GLU A 219 21.65 15.17 -13.79
C GLU A 219 22.41 16.15 -12.88
N GLU A 220 22.39 17.44 -13.18
CA GLU A 220 23.08 18.46 -12.37
C GLU A 220 22.55 18.49 -10.94
N ASN A 221 21.22 18.41 -10.77
CA ASN A 221 20.57 18.48 -9.47
C ASN A 221 20.67 17.19 -8.65
N SER A 222 20.62 16.03 -9.33
CA SER A 222 20.55 14.72 -8.67
C SER A 222 21.90 14.02 -8.54
N GLY A 223 22.88 14.38 -9.37
CA GLY A 223 24.16 13.69 -9.48
C GLY A 223 24.10 12.33 -10.18
N LEU A 224 22.92 11.89 -10.67
CA LEU A 224 22.82 10.73 -11.55
C LEU A 224 23.23 11.11 -12.96
N LYS A 225 24.05 10.28 -13.60
CA LYS A 225 24.47 10.51 -14.97
C LYS A 225 23.31 10.32 -15.94
N TYR A 226 23.25 11.16 -16.96
CA TYR A 226 22.35 10.97 -18.07
C TYR A 226 23.17 10.72 -19.32
N SER A 227 22.93 9.59 -19.98
CA SER A 227 23.66 9.16 -21.17
C SER A 227 23.33 9.99 -22.41
N GLY A 228 22.21 10.73 -22.38
CA GLY A 228 21.61 11.34 -23.56
C GLY A 228 20.54 10.45 -24.21
N GLU A 229 20.33 9.24 -23.69
CA GLU A 229 19.29 8.32 -24.16
C GLU A 229 18.37 7.94 -23.00
N TYR A 230 17.06 8.08 -23.23
CA TYR A 230 16.04 7.72 -22.26
C TYR A 230 14.94 6.91 -22.92
N ASP A 231 14.22 6.17 -22.08
CA ASP A 231 12.97 5.51 -22.43
C ASP A 231 12.08 5.46 -21.17
N PHE A 232 10.92 4.80 -21.23
CA PHE A 232 9.98 4.68 -20.13
C PHE A 232 9.86 3.22 -19.68
N ALA A 233 9.96 3.01 -18.36
CA ALA A 233 9.80 1.70 -17.76
C ALA A 233 8.67 1.72 -16.74
N THR A 234 8.04 0.56 -16.57
CA THR A 234 6.88 0.42 -15.68
C THR A 234 7.31 0.31 -14.22
N THR A 235 6.50 0.85 -13.33
CA THR A 235 6.69 0.80 -11.89
C THR A 235 5.42 0.44 -11.15
N GLN A 236 5.60 -0.04 -9.93
CA GLN A 236 4.51 -0.15 -8.98
C GLN A 236 4.96 0.29 -7.58
N MET A 237 4.05 0.95 -6.88
CA MET A 237 4.27 1.52 -5.56
C MET A 237 3.11 1.15 -4.64
N PHE A 238 3.44 0.58 -3.48
CA PHE A 238 2.51 -0.01 -2.54
C PHE A 238 2.28 0.93 -1.36
N TRP A 239 1.02 1.24 -1.07
CA TRP A 239 0.63 2.06 0.08
C TRP A 239 -0.37 1.28 0.93
N PRO A 240 -0.04 0.92 2.19
CA PRO A 240 -1.01 0.24 3.03
C PRO A 240 -2.21 1.16 3.27
N THR A 241 -3.40 0.59 3.31
CA THR A 241 -4.62 1.34 3.67
C THR A 241 -4.87 1.20 5.17
N THR A 242 -4.92 2.32 5.88
CA THR A 242 -5.02 2.35 7.35
C THR A 242 -6.18 3.18 7.88
N HIS A 243 -6.83 3.97 7.01
CA HIS A 243 -8.00 4.78 7.32
C HIS A 243 -9.22 4.30 6.52
N MET A 244 -10.34 5.01 6.66
CA MET A 244 -11.63 4.64 6.09
C MET A 244 -12.17 3.32 6.64
N VAL A 245 -11.92 3.05 7.93
CA VAL A 245 -12.47 1.87 8.62
C VAL A 245 -13.99 1.94 8.53
N SER A 246 -14.58 0.90 7.95
CA SER A 246 -16.03 0.80 7.75
C SER A 246 -16.77 0.36 9.03
N PRO A 247 -18.08 0.63 9.13
CA PRO A 247 -18.93 -0.01 10.13
C PRO A 247 -18.77 -1.53 10.13
N LYS A 248 -18.94 -2.15 11.30
CA LYS A 248 -18.73 -3.61 11.47
C LYS A 248 -19.66 -4.45 10.57
N GLU A 249 -20.83 -3.92 10.23
CA GLU A 249 -21.80 -4.55 9.33
C GLU A 249 -21.31 -4.62 7.88
N ASP A 250 -20.37 -3.74 7.51
CA ASP A 250 -19.77 -3.65 6.18
C ASP A 250 -18.37 -4.29 6.12
N ALA A 251 -17.88 -4.87 7.23
CA ALA A 251 -16.63 -5.60 7.24
C ALA A 251 -16.71 -6.85 6.35
N LEU A 252 -15.59 -7.26 5.76
CA LEU A 252 -15.54 -8.50 4.97
C LEU A 252 -15.99 -9.69 5.81
N GLN A 253 -16.89 -10.48 5.24
CA GLN A 253 -17.42 -11.71 5.79
C GLN A 253 -16.74 -12.92 5.15
N CYS A 254 -17.01 -14.12 5.69
CA CYS A 254 -16.36 -15.36 5.26
C CYS A 254 -16.40 -15.55 3.72
N VAL A 255 -17.56 -15.29 3.11
CA VAL A 255 -17.77 -15.50 1.66
C VAL A 255 -17.08 -14.46 0.78
N ASP A 256 -16.69 -13.32 1.33
CA ASP A 256 -15.91 -12.34 0.59
C ASP A 256 -14.52 -12.91 0.25
N CYS A 257 -13.92 -13.74 1.10
CA CYS A 257 -12.64 -14.38 0.84
C CYS A 257 -12.78 -15.83 0.35
N HIS A 258 -13.68 -16.60 0.98
CA HIS A 258 -13.86 -18.03 0.75
C HIS A 258 -14.98 -18.30 -0.26
N SER A 259 -14.78 -17.80 -1.48
CA SER A 259 -15.66 -18.03 -2.62
C SER A 259 -14.86 -18.14 -3.92
N GLU A 260 -15.52 -18.56 -5.00
CA GLU A 260 -14.88 -18.74 -6.32
C GLU A 260 -14.24 -17.45 -6.84
N ASN A 261 -14.84 -16.29 -6.55
CA ASN A 261 -14.33 -14.97 -6.90
C ASN A 261 -14.00 -14.15 -5.65
N GLY A 262 -13.37 -14.81 -4.67
CA GLY A 262 -13.01 -14.20 -3.40
C GLY A 262 -11.98 -13.08 -3.54
N ARG A 263 -11.88 -12.25 -2.50
CA ARG A 263 -10.95 -11.11 -2.39
C ARG A 263 -9.48 -11.50 -2.44
N LEU A 264 -9.16 -12.71 -2.00
CA LEU A 264 -7.77 -13.17 -1.82
C LEU A 264 -7.37 -14.11 -2.94
N ASP A 265 -6.30 -13.74 -3.65
CA ASP A 265 -5.60 -14.66 -4.55
C ASP A 265 -4.76 -15.61 -3.69
N TRP A 266 -5.35 -16.75 -3.34
CA TRP A 266 -4.73 -17.75 -2.48
C TRP A 266 -3.39 -18.26 -3.03
N THR A 267 -3.29 -18.44 -4.35
CA THR A 267 -2.08 -18.96 -4.99
C THR A 267 -0.95 -17.93 -4.93
N ALA A 268 -1.26 -16.66 -5.23
CA ALA A 268 -0.29 -15.57 -5.09
C ALA A 268 0.16 -15.35 -3.64
N LEU A 269 -0.71 -15.63 -2.66
CA LEU A 269 -0.40 -15.60 -1.24
C LEU A 269 0.35 -16.85 -0.73
N GLY A 270 0.63 -17.82 -1.60
CA GLY A 270 1.40 -19.03 -1.28
C GLY A 270 0.60 -20.16 -0.63
N TYR A 271 -0.73 -20.11 -0.66
CA TYR A 271 -1.59 -21.23 -0.28
C TYR A 271 -1.80 -22.19 -1.46
N ASP A 272 -2.03 -23.47 -1.18
CA ASP A 272 -2.40 -24.48 -2.19
C ASP A 272 -3.82 -24.30 -2.76
N GLY A 273 -4.59 -23.36 -2.19
CA GLY A 273 -5.95 -23.03 -2.57
C GLY A 273 -6.67 -22.36 -1.39
N ASP A 274 -8.01 -22.28 -1.48
CA ASP A 274 -8.84 -21.76 -0.39
C ASP A 274 -8.54 -22.52 0.93
N PRO A 275 -8.07 -21.85 2.00
CA PRO A 275 -7.70 -22.49 3.26
C PRO A 275 -8.84 -23.26 3.94
N VAL A 276 -10.11 -22.91 3.67
CA VAL A 276 -11.26 -23.67 4.18
C VAL A 276 -11.32 -25.07 3.56
N LYS A 277 -10.74 -25.26 2.37
CA LYS A 277 -10.69 -26.55 1.66
C LYS A 277 -9.35 -27.27 1.82
N TYR A 278 -8.25 -26.52 1.80
CA TYR A 278 -6.89 -27.07 1.72
C TYR A 278 -6.11 -27.01 3.04
N GLY A 279 -6.62 -26.32 4.06
CA GLY A 279 -5.96 -26.15 5.36
C GLY A 279 -5.33 -24.76 5.51
N GLY A 280 -5.25 -24.32 6.77
CA GLY A 280 -4.74 -23.00 7.15
C GLY A 280 -3.22 -22.87 7.06
N ARG A 281 -2.74 -21.66 7.34
CA ARG A 281 -1.31 -21.33 7.41
C ARG A 281 -0.63 -22.16 8.51
N PRO A 282 0.45 -22.90 8.22
CA PRO A 282 1.15 -23.70 9.21
C PRO A 282 2.08 -22.81 10.04
N LEU A 283 1.52 -22.00 10.93
CA LEU A 283 2.33 -21.12 11.78
C LEU A 283 3.12 -21.89 12.84
N HIS A 284 2.56 -22.99 13.39
CA HIS A 284 3.19 -23.92 14.32
C HIS A 284 2.66 -25.35 14.12
N PRO A 285 3.43 -26.42 14.42
CA PRO A 285 2.88 -27.78 14.44
C PRO A 285 1.75 -27.85 15.48
N PRO A 286 0.72 -28.70 15.28
CA PRO A 286 -0.39 -28.79 16.21
C PRO A 286 0.16 -29.09 17.60
N THR A 287 -0.19 -28.25 18.58
CA THR A 287 0.11 -28.46 19.98
C THR A 287 -0.36 -29.87 20.32
N THR A 288 0.58 -30.80 20.50
CA THR A 288 0.26 -32.14 20.98
C THR A 288 -0.52 -31.93 22.28
N GLN A 289 -1.80 -32.27 22.30
CA GLN A 289 -2.55 -32.36 23.53
C GLN A 289 -1.75 -33.28 24.44
N LEU A 290 -1.10 -32.71 25.46
CA LEU A 290 -0.54 -33.48 26.55
C LEU A 290 -1.74 -34.16 27.21
N LEU A 291 -1.95 -35.43 26.86
CA LEU A 291 -2.81 -36.32 27.61
C LEU A 291 -2.30 -36.28 29.06
N PRO A 292 -3.19 -36.16 30.06
CA PRO A 292 -2.78 -36.14 31.45
C PRO A 292 -2.05 -37.46 31.75
N GLN A 293 -0.82 -37.36 32.25
CA GLN A 293 -0.16 -38.51 32.82
C GLN A 293 -0.98 -38.95 34.04
N GLU A 294 -1.53 -40.16 33.95
CA GLU A 294 -2.08 -40.86 35.10
C GLU A 294 -0.95 -41.07 36.12
N ASP A 295 -1.13 -40.51 37.32
CA ASP A 295 -0.31 -40.80 38.48
C ASP A 295 -0.42 -42.30 38.83
N ALA A 296 0.54 -43.08 38.34
CA ALA A 296 0.81 -44.42 38.82
C ALA A 296 1.67 -44.32 40.09
N GLN A 297 1.00 -44.47 41.23
CA GLN A 297 1.44 -45.11 42.48
C GLN A 297 2.96 -45.14 42.79
N GLN A 298 3.33 -44.47 43.89
CA GLN A 298 4.01 -45.11 45.03
C GLN A 298 3.77 -44.33 46.32
#